data_AF-A0A4Q4T255-F1
#
_entry.id   AF-A0A4Q4T255-F1
#
_cell.length_a   1.000
_cell.length_b   1.000
_cell.length_c   1.000
_cell.angle_alpha   90.00
_cell.angle_beta   90.00
_cell.angle_gamma   90.00
#
_symmetry.space_group_name_H-M   'P 1'
#
loop_
_entity.id
_entity.type
_entity.pdbx_description
1 polymer ?
#
loop_
_entity_poly.entity_id
_entity_poly.type
_entity_poly.pdbx_seq_one_letter_code
_entity_poly.pdbx_strand_id
1 'polypeptide(L)'
;MRGYNAVFECLIPTRFRNGVEGRELYGRLESYLKGVATTVYKEARDLPDGSIVGFYNEQWDRWNYAAKRNRDLLRYFERHWITREMAVTKQGPSRSDIYEIVDLHMKLWTSTVFEPLQRRLNRSGEEHGIKAKGIDGGSE
;
A
#
# COMPACT_ATOMS: atom_id res chain seq x y z
N MET A 1 -11.04 -11.12 24.16
CA MET A 1 -11.37 -11.04 22.71
C MET A 1 -11.23 -12.40 21.98
N ARG A 2 -11.69 -13.53 22.56
CA ARG A 2 -11.66 -14.85 21.89
C ARG A 2 -13.01 -15.24 21.24
N GLY A 3 -14.12 -14.64 21.67
CA GLY A 3 -15.47 -15.03 21.21
C GLY A 3 -15.85 -14.59 19.79
N TYR A 4 -15.43 -13.40 19.35
CA TYR A 4 -15.77 -12.91 18.01
C TYR A 4 -15.15 -13.75 16.88
N ASN A 5 -13.92 -14.28 17.08
CA ASN A 5 -13.28 -15.12 16.07
C ASN A 5 -14.01 -16.45 15.86
N ALA A 6 -14.50 -17.10 16.93
CA ALA A 6 -15.19 -18.38 16.82
C ALA A 6 -16.56 -18.26 16.11
N VAL A 7 -17.30 -17.18 16.37
CA VAL A 7 -18.58 -16.91 15.70
C VAL A 7 -18.37 -16.61 14.21
N PHE A 8 -17.32 -15.87 13.86
CA PHE A 8 -16.98 -15.58 12.46
C PHE A 8 -16.40 -16.80 11.72
N GLU A 9 -15.65 -17.68 12.39
CA GLU A 9 -15.15 -18.93 11.78
C GLU A 9 -16.28 -19.93 11.49
N CYS A 10 -17.34 -19.98 12.30
CA CYS A 10 -18.50 -20.85 12.06
C CYS A 10 -19.44 -20.35 10.95
N LEU A 11 -19.53 -19.04 10.69
CA LEU A 11 -20.51 -18.47 9.76
C LEU A 11 -20.05 -18.36 8.30
N ILE A 12 -18.75 -18.51 8.02
CA ILE A 12 -18.16 -18.23 6.70
C ILE A 12 -17.54 -19.44 5.94
N PRO A 13 -17.66 -20.73 6.33
CA PRO A 13 -17.18 -21.80 5.46
C PRO A 13 -17.87 -21.88 4.08
N THR A 14 -19.10 -21.33 3.95
CA THR A 14 -19.94 -21.53 2.76
C THR A 14 -20.09 -20.31 1.84
N ARG A 15 -19.79 -19.08 2.28
CA ARG A 15 -19.99 -17.86 1.46
C ARG A 15 -18.72 -17.26 0.85
N PHE A 16 -17.56 -17.35 1.48
CA PHE A 16 -16.27 -16.94 0.87
C PHE A 16 -15.61 -18.05 0.03
N ARG A 17 -16.42 -18.98 -0.49
CA ARG A 17 -15.96 -19.99 -1.47
C ARG A 17 -15.82 -19.40 -2.87
N ASN A 18 -16.38 -18.22 -3.11
CA ASN A 18 -16.34 -17.55 -4.40
C ASN A 18 -15.05 -16.72 -4.52
N GLY A 19 -13.98 -17.32 -5.05
CA GLY A 19 -12.71 -16.60 -5.33
C GLY A 19 -12.84 -15.35 -6.21
N VAL A 20 -14.01 -15.16 -6.83
CA VAL A 20 -14.36 -14.00 -7.68
C VAL A 20 -14.52 -12.72 -6.85
N GLU A 21 -15.08 -12.77 -5.64
CA GLU A 21 -15.39 -11.57 -4.84
C GLU A 21 -14.12 -10.92 -4.23
N GLY A 22 -13.21 -11.74 -3.70
CA GLY A 22 -12.01 -11.22 -3.05
C GLY A 22 -11.00 -10.63 -4.03
N ARG A 23 -10.85 -11.24 -5.22
CA ARG A 23 -9.94 -10.74 -6.26
C ARG A 23 -10.42 -9.40 -6.82
N GLU A 24 -11.72 -9.27 -7.05
CA GLU A 24 -12.32 -8.02 -7.48
C GLU A 24 -12.15 -6.91 -6.43
N LEU A 25 -12.38 -7.23 -5.14
CA LEU A 25 -12.15 -6.28 -4.05
C LEU A 25 -10.69 -5.82 -3.97
N TYR A 26 -9.74 -6.75 -4.08
CA TYR A 26 -8.31 -6.41 -4.11
C TYR A 26 -7.97 -5.50 -5.29
N GLY A 27 -8.43 -5.84 -6.50
CA GLY A 27 -8.18 -5.03 -7.70
C GLY A 27 -8.79 -3.62 -7.62
N ARG A 28 -9.97 -3.48 -7.00
CA ARG A 28 -10.59 -2.18 -6.73
C ARG A 28 -9.78 -1.36 -5.73
N LEU A 29 -9.29 -1.99 -4.66
CA LEU A 29 -8.42 -1.33 -3.68
C LEU A 29 -7.12 -0.86 -4.32
N GLU A 30 -6.44 -1.74 -5.07
CA GLU A 30 -5.20 -1.41 -5.77
C GLU A 30 -5.42 -0.24 -6.74
N SER A 31 -6.49 -0.28 -7.54
CA SER A 31 -6.82 0.79 -8.50
C SER A 31 -7.10 2.12 -7.79
N TYR A 32 -7.83 2.08 -6.67
CA TYR A 32 -8.10 3.26 -5.86
C TYR A 32 -6.82 3.86 -5.29
N LEU A 33 -5.99 3.05 -4.62
CA LEU A 33 -4.72 3.49 -4.03
C LEU A 33 -3.78 4.05 -5.09
N LYS A 34 -3.68 3.39 -6.24
CA LYS A 34 -2.90 3.88 -7.39
C LYS A 34 -3.41 5.24 -7.88
N GLY A 35 -4.73 5.46 -7.92
CA GLY A 35 -5.33 6.74 -8.26
C GLY A 35 -4.94 7.86 -7.29
N VAL A 36 -4.97 7.57 -5.98
CA VAL A 36 -4.54 8.52 -4.94
C VAL A 36 -3.04 8.84 -5.08
N ALA A 37 -2.18 7.81 -5.19
CA ALA A 37 -0.74 7.99 -5.38
C ALA A 37 -0.41 8.77 -6.66
N THR A 38 -1.13 8.52 -7.76
CA THR A 38 -0.98 9.26 -9.01
C THR A 38 -1.35 10.73 -8.86
N THR A 39 -2.35 11.04 -8.04
CA THR A 39 -2.76 12.41 -7.74
C THR A 39 -1.64 13.14 -6.98
N VAL A 40 -1.08 12.50 -5.94
CA VAL A 40 0.08 13.04 -5.20
C VAL A 40 1.28 13.28 -6.12
N TYR A 41 1.59 12.34 -7.02
CA TYR A 41 2.66 12.51 -7.98
C TYR A 41 2.44 13.73 -8.89
N LYS A 42 1.23 13.90 -9.42
CA LYS A 42 0.89 15.04 -10.30
C LYS A 42 1.06 16.37 -9.57
N GLU A 43 0.58 16.47 -8.34
CA GLU A 43 0.76 17.65 -7.50
C GLU A 43 2.25 17.92 -7.25
N ALA A 44 3.02 16.91 -6.83
CA ALA A 44 4.45 17.04 -6.60
C ALA A 44 5.24 17.45 -7.84
N ARG A 45 4.84 16.96 -9.01
CA ARG A 45 5.48 17.30 -10.29
C ARG A 45 5.37 18.79 -10.60
N ASP A 46 4.25 19.41 -10.27
CA ASP A 46 3.96 20.79 -10.64
C ASP A 46 4.47 21.80 -9.58
N LEU A 47 4.99 21.33 -8.43
CA LEU A 47 5.59 22.17 -7.39
C LEU A 47 6.98 22.71 -7.76
N PRO A 48 7.44 23.85 -7.19
CA PRO A 48 8.83 24.29 -7.28
C PRO A 48 9.81 23.41 -6.49
N ASP A 49 11.06 23.35 -6.94
CA ASP A 49 12.11 22.52 -6.33
C ASP A 49 12.38 22.87 -4.86
N GLY A 50 12.23 24.12 -4.43
CA GLY A 50 12.41 24.48 -3.00
C GLY A 50 11.32 23.95 -2.06
N SER A 51 10.18 23.48 -2.60
CA SER A 51 9.03 23.02 -1.80
C SER A 51 8.74 21.52 -1.91
N ILE A 52 9.30 20.86 -2.94
CA ILE A 52 8.95 19.49 -3.29
C ILE A 52 9.30 18.48 -2.20
N VAL A 53 10.44 18.64 -1.51
CA VAL A 53 10.87 17.69 -0.46
C VAL A 53 9.98 17.79 0.77
N GLY A 54 9.59 19.01 1.17
CA GLY A 54 8.67 19.23 2.28
C GLY A 54 7.29 18.61 2.00
N PHE A 55 6.74 18.91 0.81
CA PHE A 55 5.48 18.31 0.36
C PHE A 55 5.55 16.78 0.34
N TYR A 56 6.60 16.22 -0.26
CA TYR A 56 6.77 14.78 -0.35
C TYR A 56 6.83 14.12 1.04
N ASN A 57 7.55 14.70 1.99
CA ASN A 57 7.66 14.18 3.36
C ASN A 57 6.31 14.17 4.08
N GLU A 58 5.53 15.23 3.94
CA GLU A 58 4.19 15.31 4.53
C GLU A 58 3.24 14.27 3.91
N GLN A 59 3.25 14.15 2.58
CA GLN A 59 2.40 13.18 1.90
C GLN A 59 2.81 11.74 2.23
N TRP A 60 4.11 11.48 2.40
CA TRP A 60 4.62 10.19 2.84
C TRP A 60 4.12 9.81 4.24
N ASP A 61 4.13 10.75 5.19
CA ASP A 61 3.62 10.50 6.55
C ASP A 61 2.10 10.21 6.53
N ARG A 62 1.34 10.99 5.75
CA ARG A 62 -0.10 10.78 5.56
C ARG A 62 -0.41 9.43 4.92
N TRP A 63 0.36 9.05 3.89
CA TRP A 63 0.24 7.77 3.21
C TRP A 63 0.52 6.59 4.14
N ASN A 64 1.58 6.66 4.95
CA ASN A 64 1.92 5.63 5.93
C ASN A 64 0.87 5.50 7.03
N TYR A 65 0.33 6.62 7.50
CA TYR A 65 -0.76 6.61 8.47
C TYR A 65 -2.01 5.94 7.87
N ALA A 66 -2.37 6.27 6.63
CA ALA A 66 -3.47 5.64 5.91
C ALA A 66 -3.24 4.13 5.71
N ALA A 67 -2.03 3.69 5.40
CA ALA A 67 -1.68 2.29 5.24
C ALA A 67 -1.97 1.47 6.51
N LYS A 68 -1.56 1.98 7.68
CA LYS A 68 -1.84 1.34 8.98
C LYS A 68 -3.34 1.26 9.26
N ARG A 69 -4.08 2.35 9.01
CA ARG A 69 -5.54 2.38 9.20
C ARG A 69 -6.27 1.43 8.25
N ASN A 70 -5.88 1.40 6.99
CA ASN A 70 -6.46 0.51 5.99
C ASN A 70 -6.23 -0.96 6.34
N ARG A 71 -5.03 -1.32 6.83
CA ARG A 71 -4.78 -2.66 7.37
C ARG A 71 -5.71 -3.00 8.53
N ASP A 72 -5.89 -2.10 9.49
CA ASP A 72 -6.78 -2.35 10.63
C ASP A 72 -8.24 -2.56 10.21
N LEU A 73 -8.71 -1.76 9.25
CA LEU A 73 -10.07 -1.86 8.69
C LEU A 73 -10.25 -3.14 7.85
N LEU A 74 -9.24 -3.51 7.06
CA LEU A 74 -9.26 -4.65 6.16
C LEU A 74 -8.65 -5.91 6.79
N ARG A 75 -8.39 -5.92 8.10
CA ARG A 75 -7.70 -7.02 8.80
C ARG A 75 -8.33 -8.39 8.54
N TYR A 76 -9.65 -8.45 8.45
CA TYR A 76 -10.36 -9.69 8.14
C TYR A 76 -10.09 -10.15 6.71
N PHE A 77 -10.19 -9.23 5.74
CA PHE A 77 -9.88 -9.51 4.34
C PHE A 77 -8.41 -9.94 4.15
N GLU A 78 -7.49 -9.25 4.84
CA GLU A 78 -6.07 -9.58 4.84
C GLU A 78 -5.82 -11.01 5.35
N ARG A 79 -6.36 -11.33 6.54
CA ARG A 79 -6.14 -12.64 7.19
C ARG A 79 -6.77 -13.80 6.43
N HIS A 80 -7.97 -13.62 5.88
CA HIS A 80 -8.77 -14.74 5.35
C HIS A 80 -8.69 -14.90 3.84
N TRP A 81 -8.46 -13.82 3.09
CA TRP A 81 -8.32 -13.88 1.63
C TRP A 81 -6.89 -13.62 1.17
N ILE A 82 -6.26 -12.51 1.56
CA ILE A 82 -4.90 -12.16 1.09
C ILE A 82 -3.87 -13.19 1.52
N THR A 83 -3.78 -13.53 2.81
CA THR A 83 -2.81 -14.53 3.31
C THR A 83 -3.03 -15.90 2.63
N ARG A 84 -4.28 -16.28 2.37
CA ARG A 84 -4.63 -17.53 1.68
C ARG A 84 -4.16 -17.49 0.23
N GLU A 85 -4.49 -16.45 -0.52
CA GLU A 85 -4.07 -16.31 -1.92
C GLU A 85 -2.56 -16.27 -2.05
N MET A 86 -1.85 -15.54 -1.17
CA MET A 86 -0.39 -15.53 -1.13
C MET A 86 0.18 -16.94 -0.89
N ALA A 87 -0.44 -17.74 -0.02
CA ALA A 87 0.00 -19.11 0.25
C ALA A 87 -0.22 -20.05 -0.94
N VAL A 88 -1.37 -19.94 -1.63
CA VAL A 88 -1.66 -20.69 -2.87
C VAL A 88 -0.66 -20.33 -3.97
N THR A 89 -0.38 -19.04 -4.13
CA THR A 89 0.52 -18.52 -5.15
C THR A 89 1.97 -18.95 -4.96
N LYS A 90 2.45 -19.08 -3.71
CA LYS A 90 3.80 -19.57 -3.42
C LYS A 90 4.04 -21.01 -3.88
N GLN A 91 2.97 -21.77 -4.14
CA GLN A 91 3.02 -23.19 -4.51
C GLN A 91 2.64 -23.46 -5.98
N GLY A 92 2.23 -22.44 -6.73
CA GLY A 92 1.77 -22.56 -8.13
C GLY A 92 2.81 -22.10 -9.18
N PRO A 93 2.60 -22.41 -10.47
CA PRO A 93 3.50 -22.06 -11.58
C PRO A 93 3.50 -20.56 -11.95
N SER A 94 2.62 -19.75 -11.37
CA SER A 94 2.51 -18.30 -11.60
C SER A 94 2.55 -17.56 -10.26
N ARG A 95 3.56 -16.71 -10.04
CA ARG A 95 3.58 -15.77 -8.92
C ARG A 95 2.54 -14.68 -9.17
N SER A 96 1.38 -14.74 -8.53
CA SER A 96 0.44 -13.62 -8.47
C SER A 96 1.02 -12.46 -7.64
N ASP A 97 0.92 -11.24 -8.16
CA ASP A 97 1.28 -9.97 -7.51
C ASP A 97 0.32 -9.58 -6.36
N ILE A 98 0.04 -10.48 -5.43
CA ILE A 98 -0.78 -10.19 -4.25
C ILE A 98 0.14 -9.92 -3.07
N TYR A 99 -0.08 -8.77 -2.42
CA TYR A 99 0.67 -8.27 -1.27
C TYR A 99 -0.28 -8.00 -0.10
N GLU A 100 0.26 -8.07 1.13
CA GLU A 100 -0.42 -7.55 2.32
C GLU A 100 -0.75 -6.06 2.15
N ILE A 101 -1.72 -5.55 2.91
CA ILE A 101 -2.25 -4.19 2.65
C ILE A 101 -1.15 -3.13 2.79
N VAL A 102 -0.30 -3.23 3.81
CA VAL A 102 0.82 -2.29 4.02
C VAL A 102 1.84 -2.40 2.88
N ASP A 103 2.20 -3.62 2.49
CA ASP A 103 3.15 -3.86 1.39
C ASP A 103 2.62 -3.34 0.05
N LEU A 104 1.31 -3.47 -0.19
CA LEU A 104 0.65 -2.89 -1.36
C LEU A 104 0.78 -1.37 -1.37
N HIS A 105 0.56 -0.71 -0.23
CA HIS A 105 0.75 0.75 -0.11
C HIS A 105 2.20 1.14 -0.41
N MET A 106 3.17 0.35 0.10
CA MET A 106 4.59 0.59 -0.16
C MET A 106 4.92 0.44 -1.64
N LYS A 107 4.56 -0.69 -2.26
CA LYS A 107 4.79 -0.96 -3.69
C LYS A 107 4.21 0.16 -4.57
N LEU A 108 2.97 0.58 -4.29
CA LEU A 108 2.31 1.62 -5.07
C LEU A 108 2.97 2.99 -4.90
N TRP A 109 3.36 3.36 -3.68
CA TRP A 109 4.09 4.60 -3.44
C TRP A 109 5.44 4.61 -4.16
N THR A 110 6.21 3.53 -4.04
CA THR A 110 7.52 3.39 -4.66
C THR A 110 7.44 3.58 -6.17
N SER A 111 6.59 2.79 -6.82
CA SER A 111 6.47 2.77 -8.29
C SER A 111 5.81 4.01 -8.87
N THR A 112 4.89 4.65 -8.13
CA THR A 112 4.06 5.74 -8.68
C THR A 112 4.57 7.13 -8.28
N VAL A 113 5.15 7.28 -7.08
CA VAL A 113 5.54 8.58 -6.53
C VAL A 113 7.05 8.69 -6.40
N PHE A 114 7.70 7.74 -5.71
CA PHE A 114 9.11 7.86 -5.38
C PHE A 114 10.01 7.70 -6.60
N GLU A 115 9.92 6.59 -7.34
CA GLU A 115 10.80 6.31 -8.50
C GLU A 115 10.75 7.44 -9.55
N PRO A 116 9.57 7.98 -9.93
CA PRO A 116 9.51 9.08 -10.89
C PRO A 116 10.11 10.40 -10.35
N LEU A 117 10.08 10.63 -9.04
CA LEU A 117 10.55 11.87 -8.42
C LEU A 117 11.98 11.78 -7.83
N GLN A 118 12.54 10.58 -7.70
CA GLN A 118 13.78 10.31 -6.96
C GLN A 118 14.93 11.24 -7.35
N ARG A 119 15.19 11.36 -8.66
CA ARG A 119 16.27 12.23 -9.17
C ARG A 119 16.08 13.70 -8.77
N ARG A 120 14.84 14.15 -8.70
CA ARG A 120 14.48 15.54 -8.40
C ARG A 120 14.47 15.81 -6.89
N LEU A 121 13.98 14.86 -6.11
CA LEU A 121 14.03 14.90 -4.65
C LEU A 121 15.48 14.92 -4.14
N ASN A 122 16.38 14.14 -4.74
CA ASN A 122 17.79 14.14 -4.37
C ASN A 122 18.45 15.49 -4.65
N ARG A 123 18.24 16.05 -5.84
CA ARG A 123 18.78 17.38 -6.21
C ARG A 123 18.27 18.48 -5.29
N SER A 124 16.95 18.56 -5.11
CA SER A 124 16.34 19.56 -4.23
C SER A 124 16.80 19.41 -2.79
N GLY A 125 16.95 18.16 -2.32
CA GLY A 125 17.41 17.87 -0.97
C GLY A 125 18.87 18.25 -0.72
N GLU A 126 19.76 18.07 -1.69
CA GLU A 126 21.14 18.54 -1.64
C GLU A 126 21.22 20.08 -1.58
N GLU A 127 20.39 20.77 -2.37
CA GLU A 127 20.35 22.23 -2.42
C GLU A 127 19.82 22.88 -1.13
N HIS A 128 18.84 22.26 -0.47
CA HIS A 128 18.14 22.85 0.68
C HIS A 128 18.49 22.18 2.02
N GLY A 129 19.34 21.14 2.01
CA GLY A 129 19.75 20.40 3.21
C GLY A 129 18.65 19.54 3.84
N ILE A 130 17.60 19.18 3.09
CA ILE A 130 16.46 18.38 3.57
C ILE A 130 16.43 17.04 2.83
N LYS A 131 16.51 15.91 3.54
CA LYS A 131 16.39 14.57 2.93
C LYS A 131 14.92 14.19 2.73
N ALA A 132 14.59 13.68 1.54
CA ALA A 132 13.30 13.05 1.30
C ALA A 132 13.17 11.75 2.09
N LYS A 133 12.04 11.55 2.78
CA LYS A 133 11.71 10.34 3.54
C LYS A 133 11.38 9.18 2.59
N GLY A 134 12.22 8.16 2.50
CA GLY A 134 11.86 7.03 1.63
C GLY A 134 12.69 5.77 1.86
N ILE A 135 11.96 4.66 2.02
CA ILE A 135 12.30 3.23 1.86
C ILE A 135 13.69 2.78 2.32
N ASP A 136 14.28 3.43 3.31
CA ASP A 136 15.28 2.77 4.15
C ASP A 136 14.49 1.75 4.98
N GLY A 137 14.54 0.48 4.58
CA GLY A 137 13.89 -0.63 5.26
C GLY A 137 14.39 -0.76 6.69
N GLY A 138 13.75 -0.04 7.60
CA GLY A 138 13.79 -0.28 9.04
C GLY A 138 12.44 -0.79 9.46
N SER A 139 12.23 -2.10 9.33
CA SER A 139 11.25 -2.79 10.17
C SER A 139 11.63 -2.51 11.62
N GLU A 140 10.75 -1.83 12.34
CA GLU A 140 10.74 -1.83 13.80
C GLU A 140 9.79 -2.93 14.29
#